data_AF-A0A080LTM5-F1
#
_entry.id   AF-A0A080LTM5-F1
#
_cell.length_a   1.000
_cell.length_b   1.000
_cell.length_c   1.000
_cell.angle_alpha   90.00
_cell.angle_beta   90.00
_cell.angle_gamma   90.00
#
_symmetry.space_group_name_H-M   'P 1'
#
loop_
_entity.id
_entity.type
_entity.pdbx_description
1 polymer ?
#
loop_
_entity_poly.entity_id
_entity_poly.type
_entity_poly.pdbx_seq_one_letter_code
_entity_poly.pdbx_strand_id
1 'polypeptide(L)'
;MEALPGKVVEAFMRTAEMREKPASVALAEHLASFFAPADGVDREIHFFNQHIPSRTTTATEILRPRPAQRAMLYQAMRRVHELYAEESKSKINEADIREALDLSLPGLDPKKADEIVRKTLLHRNGQESHSILLQGAAGLGKTNVIVWLAQALADRADPRSAAAAPLFDLCILLTDRTELRQNVAQQAARLRATQNIVAEAETFRDLRNGLQSGVRVVVVNIQKFPSIRKLAEADPALAKLLATKRVAFVIDEVHRTQNGILHDATIEIFDEWGTLRPEGAKRNLIVGLTATPRDEILARFGEWRSPAAAGDDIRWAPYFAYTMTQAIRDRVILNP
;
A
#
# COMPACT_ATOMS: atom_id res chain seq x y z
N MET A 1 -2.07 -33.42 -19.81
CA MET A 1 -2.15 -32.13 -19.11
C MET A 1 -3.60 -32.00 -18.67
N GLU A 2 -3.92 -32.37 -17.42
CA GLU A 2 -5.30 -32.38 -16.93
C GLU A 2 -5.83 -30.94 -16.86
N ALA A 3 -6.97 -30.68 -17.53
CA ALA A 3 -7.62 -29.39 -17.49
C ALA A 3 -8.19 -29.15 -16.09
N LEU A 4 -7.89 -27.98 -15.51
CA LEU A 4 -8.41 -27.57 -14.22
C LEU A 4 -9.95 -27.58 -14.21
N PRO A 5 -10.60 -28.07 -13.13
CA PRO A 5 -12.06 -28.12 -13.07
C PRO A 5 -12.68 -26.74 -13.27
N GLY A 6 -13.72 -26.65 -14.11
CA GLY A 6 -14.34 -25.37 -14.50
C GLY A 6 -14.77 -24.50 -13.31
N LYS A 7 -15.21 -25.10 -12.20
CA LYS A 7 -15.57 -24.37 -10.97
C LYS A 7 -14.38 -23.67 -10.31
N VAL A 8 -13.18 -24.24 -10.40
CA VAL A 8 -11.95 -23.64 -9.87
C VAL A 8 -11.55 -22.47 -10.76
N VAL A 9 -11.57 -22.65 -12.08
CA VAL A 9 -11.33 -21.56 -13.05
C VAL A 9 -12.31 -20.41 -12.81
N GLU A 10 -13.59 -20.70 -12.64
CA GLU A 10 -14.63 -19.70 -12.40
C GLU A 10 -14.43 -18.97 -11.06
N ALA A 11 -14.05 -19.67 -9.99
CA ALA A 11 -13.73 -19.06 -8.69
C ALA A 11 -12.51 -18.11 -8.75
N PHE A 12 -11.55 -18.40 -9.63
CA PHE A 12 -10.36 -17.58 -9.85
C PHE A 12 -10.59 -16.41 -10.79
N MET A 13 -11.44 -16.58 -11.81
CA MET A 13 -11.91 -15.48 -12.66
C MET A 13 -12.79 -14.50 -11.88
N ARG A 14 -13.42 -14.93 -10.76
CA ARG A 14 -14.22 -14.07 -9.87
C ARG A 14 -13.40 -13.10 -9.04
N THR A 15 -12.10 -13.32 -8.82
CA THR A 15 -11.34 -12.60 -7.78
C THR A 15 -10.41 -11.50 -8.27
N ALA A 16 -10.12 -11.36 -9.57
CA ALA A 16 -9.35 -10.21 -10.03
C ALA A 16 -9.43 -9.97 -11.55
N GLU A 17 -10.03 -8.85 -11.97
CA GLU A 17 -9.80 -8.21 -13.28
C GLU A 17 -8.37 -7.62 -13.37
N MET A 18 -7.35 -8.36 -12.92
CA MET A 18 -6.00 -7.82 -12.68
C MET A 18 -4.86 -8.55 -13.38
N ARG A 19 -5.10 -9.39 -14.39
CA ARG A 19 -3.97 -10.10 -14.99
C ARG A 19 -3.96 -10.01 -16.49
N GLU A 20 -2.95 -9.31 -16.99
CA GLU A 20 -2.41 -9.37 -18.36
C GLU A 20 -1.81 -10.77 -18.67
N LYS A 21 -2.15 -11.81 -17.91
CA LYS A 21 -1.58 -13.17 -17.99
C LYS A 21 -2.71 -14.21 -18.08
N PRO A 22 -2.48 -15.36 -18.74
CA PRO A 22 -3.47 -16.45 -18.84
C PRO A 22 -3.96 -16.95 -17.47
N ALA A 23 -5.24 -17.36 -17.39
CA ALA A 23 -5.90 -17.79 -16.16
C ALA A 23 -5.19 -18.96 -15.43
N SER A 24 -4.56 -19.87 -16.17
CA SER A 24 -3.79 -20.99 -15.62
C SER A 24 -2.52 -20.53 -14.92
N VAL A 25 -1.78 -19.59 -15.52
CA VAL A 25 -0.59 -18.97 -14.92
C VAL A 25 -0.99 -18.16 -13.70
N ALA A 26 -2.09 -17.42 -13.79
CA ALA A 26 -2.64 -16.66 -12.69
C ALA A 26 -2.99 -17.56 -11.48
N LEU A 27 -3.64 -18.69 -11.74
CA LEU A 27 -3.99 -19.68 -10.73
C LEU A 27 -2.73 -20.29 -10.10
N ALA A 28 -1.77 -20.72 -10.91
CA ALA A 28 -0.52 -21.31 -10.43
C ALA A 28 0.26 -20.34 -9.52
N GLU A 29 0.41 -19.07 -9.92
CA GLU A 29 1.05 -18.04 -9.10
C GLU A 29 0.30 -17.84 -7.77
N HIS A 30 -1.04 -17.84 -7.80
CA HIS A 30 -1.81 -17.66 -6.57
C HIS A 30 -1.70 -18.88 -5.64
N LEU A 31 -1.74 -20.10 -6.17
CA LEU A 31 -1.55 -21.31 -5.38
C LEU A 31 -0.15 -21.37 -4.78
N ALA A 32 0.89 -21.07 -5.57
CA ALA A 32 2.27 -21.01 -5.10
C ALA A 32 2.42 -19.99 -3.96
N SER A 33 1.67 -18.88 -4.03
CA SER A 33 1.77 -17.85 -3.01
C SER A 33 1.19 -18.24 -1.65
N PHE A 34 0.26 -19.19 -1.57
CA PHE A 34 -0.18 -19.74 -0.29
C PHE A 34 0.95 -20.44 0.45
N PHE A 35 1.96 -20.93 -0.27
CA PHE A 35 3.11 -21.63 0.30
C PHE A 35 4.38 -20.77 0.23
N ALA A 36 4.26 -19.48 -0.08
CA ALA A 36 5.40 -18.58 -0.10
C ALA A 36 6.01 -18.48 1.31
N PRO A 37 7.31 -18.73 1.50
CA PRO A 37 7.95 -18.67 2.82
C PRO A 37 7.78 -17.32 3.51
N ALA A 38 7.73 -16.24 2.72
CA ALA A 38 7.60 -14.88 3.22
C ALA A 38 6.14 -14.42 3.36
N ASP A 39 5.21 -14.84 2.49
CA ASP A 39 3.87 -14.21 2.40
C ASP A 39 2.73 -15.25 2.32
N GLY A 40 3.03 -16.51 2.62
CA GLY A 40 2.09 -17.63 2.58
C GLY A 40 1.21 -17.76 3.82
N VAL A 41 0.44 -18.86 3.84
CA VAL A 41 -0.60 -19.16 4.84
C VAL A 41 -0.06 -19.15 6.26
N ASP A 42 1.18 -19.59 6.48
CA ASP A 42 1.81 -19.54 7.81
C ASP A 42 1.87 -18.12 8.38
N ARG A 43 2.13 -17.14 7.52
CA ARG A 43 2.17 -15.74 7.94
C ARG A 43 0.77 -15.13 8.07
N GLU A 44 -0.19 -15.57 7.28
CA GLU A 44 -1.61 -15.24 7.53
C GLU A 44 -2.09 -15.80 8.87
N ILE A 45 -1.73 -17.03 9.22
CA ILE A 45 -2.01 -17.62 10.54
C ILE A 45 -1.36 -16.76 11.62
N HIS A 46 -0.11 -16.33 11.43
CA HIS A 46 0.57 -15.43 12.36
C HIS A 46 -0.19 -14.11 12.60
N PHE A 47 -0.76 -13.50 11.55
CA PHE A 47 -1.52 -12.25 11.69
C PHE A 47 -2.95 -12.45 12.23
N PHE A 48 -3.60 -13.56 11.88
CA PHE A 48 -5.05 -13.71 12.08
C PHE A 48 -5.44 -14.74 13.14
N ASN A 49 -4.52 -15.59 13.60
CA ASN A 49 -4.78 -16.56 14.67
C ASN A 49 -4.68 -15.90 16.06
N GLN A 50 -5.57 -14.94 16.31
CA GLN A 50 -5.56 -14.14 17.53
C GLN A 50 -6.90 -14.16 18.24
N HIS A 51 -6.88 -14.11 19.56
CA HIS A 51 -8.08 -14.03 20.39
C HIS A 51 -8.43 -12.57 20.66
N ILE A 52 -9.67 -12.19 20.34
CA ILE A 52 -10.26 -10.89 20.66
C ILE A 52 -11.34 -11.09 21.75
N PRO A 53 -11.54 -10.12 22.65
CA PRO A 53 -12.72 -10.13 23.52
C PRO A 53 -13.98 -10.10 22.67
N SER A 54 -14.94 -10.98 22.99
CA SER A 54 -16.25 -10.94 22.36
C SER A 54 -16.91 -9.59 22.61
N ARG A 55 -17.56 -9.05 21.58
CA ARG A 55 -18.32 -7.78 21.70
C ARG A 55 -19.63 -7.94 22.45
N THR A 56 -20.14 -9.17 22.52
CA THR A 56 -21.49 -9.48 23.00
C THR A 56 -21.48 -10.38 24.22
N THR A 57 -20.34 -10.98 24.55
CA THR A 57 -20.20 -11.91 25.69
C THR A 57 -18.90 -11.64 26.44
N THR A 58 -18.74 -12.27 27.59
CA THR A 58 -17.47 -12.26 28.36
C THR A 58 -16.42 -13.23 27.78
N ALA A 59 -16.75 -13.96 26.71
CA ALA A 59 -15.86 -14.93 26.09
C ALA A 59 -14.79 -14.27 25.22
N THR A 60 -13.83 -15.07 24.79
CA THR A 60 -12.88 -14.69 23.73
C THR A 60 -13.28 -15.34 22.42
N GLU A 61 -13.14 -14.61 21.33
CA GLU A 61 -13.41 -15.05 19.96
C GLU A 61 -12.11 -15.03 19.16
N ILE A 62 -12.00 -15.88 18.15
CA ILE A 62 -10.88 -15.81 17.22
C ILE A 62 -11.15 -14.70 16.21
N LEU A 63 -10.15 -13.87 15.93
CA LEU A 63 -10.20 -12.87 14.88
C LEU A 63 -10.44 -13.57 13.54
N ARG A 64 -11.55 -13.23 12.87
CA ARG A 64 -11.91 -13.78 11.57
C ARG A 64 -12.00 -12.65 10.54
N PRO A 65 -10.88 -12.28 9.90
CA PRO A 65 -10.90 -11.30 8.83
C PRO A 65 -11.75 -11.78 7.67
N ARG A 66 -12.45 -10.84 7.02
CA ARG A 66 -13.24 -11.14 5.82
C ARG A 66 -12.33 -11.51 4.65
N PRO A 67 -12.75 -12.37 3.71
CA PRO A 67 -11.93 -12.76 2.56
C PRO A 67 -11.35 -11.57 1.77
N ALA A 68 -12.15 -10.55 1.53
CA ALA A 68 -11.70 -9.34 0.83
C ALA A 68 -10.65 -8.52 1.62
N GLN A 69 -10.71 -8.53 2.95
CA GLN A 69 -9.69 -7.89 3.79
C GLN A 69 -8.35 -8.65 3.71
N ARG A 70 -8.41 -9.98 3.74
CA ARG A 70 -7.23 -10.85 3.57
C ARG A 70 -6.59 -10.66 2.21
N ALA A 71 -7.40 -10.71 1.16
CA ALA A 71 -6.93 -10.49 -0.22
C ALA A 71 -6.24 -9.13 -0.36
N MET A 72 -6.82 -8.07 0.21
CA MET A 72 -6.21 -6.74 0.16
C MET A 72 -4.85 -6.67 0.85
N LEU A 73 -4.72 -7.24 2.07
CA LEU A 73 -3.45 -7.29 2.77
C LEU A 73 -2.40 -8.11 2.00
N TYR A 74 -2.78 -9.29 1.54
CA TYR A 74 -1.91 -10.19 0.80
C TYR A 74 -1.41 -9.53 -0.50
N GLN A 75 -2.31 -8.90 -1.28
CA GLN A 75 -1.94 -8.23 -2.52
C GLN A 75 -1.00 -7.05 -2.26
N ALA A 76 -1.24 -6.28 -1.20
CA ALA A 76 -0.34 -5.20 -0.80
C ALA A 76 1.07 -5.74 -0.48
N MET A 77 1.18 -6.79 0.34
CA MET A 77 2.47 -7.38 0.70
C MET A 77 3.20 -8.02 -0.48
N ARG A 78 2.46 -8.67 -1.39
CA ARG A 78 3.00 -9.16 -2.66
C ARG A 78 3.59 -8.03 -3.50
N ARG A 79 2.87 -6.91 -3.65
CA ARG A 79 3.37 -5.76 -4.40
C ARG A 79 4.60 -5.13 -3.76
N VAL A 80 4.66 -5.08 -2.44
CA VAL A 80 5.86 -4.65 -1.71
C VAL A 80 7.04 -5.57 -2.03
N HIS A 81 6.82 -6.89 -2.06
CA HIS A 81 7.88 -7.82 -2.45
C HIS A 81 8.37 -7.56 -3.89
N GLU A 82 7.46 -7.38 -4.84
CA GLU A 82 7.77 -7.07 -6.25
C GLU A 82 8.58 -5.77 -6.39
N LEU A 83 8.15 -4.69 -5.73
CA LEU A 83 8.79 -3.37 -5.83
C LEU A 83 10.21 -3.36 -5.21
N TYR A 84 10.42 -4.12 -4.13
CA TYR A 84 11.71 -4.14 -3.43
C TYR A 84 12.65 -5.29 -3.84
N ALA A 85 12.21 -6.19 -4.73
CA ALA A 85 13.09 -7.18 -5.35
C ALA A 85 14.17 -6.49 -6.21
N GLU A 86 13.78 -5.45 -6.96
CA GLU A 86 14.66 -4.61 -7.78
C GLU A 86 14.46 -3.13 -7.43
N GLU A 87 14.78 -2.74 -6.19
CA GLU A 87 14.56 -1.36 -5.69
C GLU A 87 15.20 -0.26 -6.56
N SER A 88 16.25 -0.55 -7.33
CA SER A 88 16.83 0.43 -8.25
C SER A 88 15.88 0.82 -9.39
N LYS A 89 15.02 -0.11 -9.83
CA LYS A 89 14.08 0.11 -10.93
C LYS A 89 12.94 1.01 -10.45
N SER A 90 12.78 2.18 -11.07
CA SER A 90 11.60 3.02 -10.87
C SER A 90 10.35 2.25 -11.30
N LYS A 91 9.24 2.43 -10.57
CA LYS A 91 7.96 1.75 -10.86
C LYS A 91 7.51 1.95 -12.31
N ILE A 92 7.78 3.14 -12.83
CA ILE A 92 7.46 3.56 -14.19
C ILE A 92 8.70 4.25 -14.74
N ASN A 93 9.12 3.87 -15.94
CA ASN A 93 10.17 4.55 -16.69
C ASN A 93 9.78 4.63 -18.16
N GLU A 94 10.47 5.50 -18.91
CA GLU A 94 10.16 5.73 -20.31
C GLU A 94 10.28 4.46 -21.16
N ALA A 95 11.28 3.63 -20.91
CA ALA A 95 11.50 2.40 -21.67
C ALA A 95 10.33 1.42 -21.50
N ASP A 96 9.90 1.15 -20.26
CA ASP A 96 8.77 0.27 -19.97
C ASP A 96 7.46 0.82 -20.58
N ILE A 97 7.26 2.15 -20.57
CA ILE A 97 6.07 2.78 -21.21
C ILE A 97 6.11 2.54 -22.71
N ARG A 98 7.24 2.80 -23.37
CA ARG A 98 7.37 2.64 -24.83
C ARG A 98 7.20 1.19 -25.25
N GLU A 99 7.80 0.25 -24.52
CA GLU A 99 7.62 -1.19 -24.75
C GLU A 99 6.14 -1.60 -24.62
N ALA A 100 5.45 -1.11 -23.60
CA ALA A 100 4.03 -1.40 -23.42
C ALA A 100 3.15 -0.77 -24.51
N LEU A 101 3.49 0.42 -25.02
CA LEU A 101 2.80 1.06 -26.13
C LEU A 101 3.01 0.31 -27.44
N ASP A 102 4.24 -0.16 -27.71
CA ASP A 102 4.54 -0.93 -28.92
C ASP A 102 3.78 -2.27 -28.93
N LEU A 103 3.59 -2.88 -27.75
CA LEU A 103 2.81 -4.11 -27.59
C LEU A 103 1.30 -3.88 -27.72
N SER A 104 0.76 -2.84 -27.08
CA SER A 104 -0.69 -2.62 -27.05
C SER A 104 -1.22 -1.90 -28.29
N LEU A 105 -0.40 -1.04 -28.91
CA LEU A 105 -0.74 -0.18 -30.03
C LEU A 105 0.36 -0.21 -31.11
N PRO A 106 0.55 -1.35 -31.79
CA PRO A 106 1.55 -1.46 -32.84
C PRO A 106 1.27 -0.45 -33.96
N GLY A 107 2.26 0.38 -34.30
CA GLY A 107 2.15 1.41 -35.34
C GLY A 107 1.53 2.74 -34.88
N LEU A 108 1.47 2.99 -33.57
CA LEU A 108 1.14 4.30 -33.02
C LEU A 108 2.08 5.39 -33.57
N ASP A 109 1.53 6.55 -33.92
CA ASP A 109 2.32 7.72 -34.34
C ASP A 109 3.35 8.08 -33.25
N PRO A 110 4.66 8.15 -33.56
CA PRO A 110 5.70 8.51 -32.60
C PRO A 110 5.39 9.78 -31.80
N LYS A 111 4.75 10.79 -32.42
CA LYS A 111 4.38 12.03 -31.70
C LYS A 111 3.36 11.80 -30.59
N LYS A 112 2.39 10.90 -30.83
CA LYS A 112 1.38 10.53 -29.82
C LYS A 112 2.00 9.68 -28.73
N ALA A 113 2.92 8.77 -29.07
CA ALA A 113 3.66 7.99 -28.09
C ALA A 113 4.47 8.92 -27.16
N ASP A 114 5.18 9.91 -27.71
CA ASP A 114 5.92 10.89 -26.93
C ASP A 114 4.99 11.74 -26.03
N GLU A 115 3.80 12.08 -26.50
CA GLU A 115 2.80 12.79 -25.69
C GLU A 115 2.34 11.95 -24.49
N ILE A 116 2.05 10.65 -24.71
CA ILE A 116 1.65 9.72 -23.65
C ILE A 116 2.77 9.54 -22.64
N VAL A 117 4.01 9.34 -23.08
CA VAL A 117 5.18 9.24 -22.22
C VAL A 117 5.31 10.50 -21.36
N ARG A 118 5.29 11.68 -21.99
CA ARG A 118 5.42 12.97 -21.29
C ARG A 118 4.32 13.18 -20.24
N LYS A 119 3.05 12.91 -20.61
CA LYS A 119 1.91 13.02 -19.69
C LYS A 119 2.01 12.01 -18.54
N THR A 120 2.46 10.79 -18.82
CA THR A 120 2.62 9.74 -17.80
C THR A 120 3.71 10.10 -16.80
N LEU A 121 4.86 10.57 -17.27
CA LEU A 121 6.01 10.92 -16.43
C LEU A 121 5.79 12.20 -15.60
N LEU A 122 4.85 13.07 -15.99
CA LEU A 122 4.49 14.29 -15.26
C LEU A 122 4.12 14.01 -13.79
N HIS A 123 3.49 12.87 -13.52
CA HIS A 123 3.02 12.52 -12.19
C HIS A 123 4.09 11.91 -11.28
N ARG A 124 5.30 11.66 -11.81
CA ARG A 124 6.47 11.10 -11.09
C ARG A 124 6.17 9.84 -10.28
N ASN A 125 5.16 9.07 -10.68
CA ASN A 125 4.68 7.91 -9.96
C ASN A 125 5.77 6.84 -9.88
N GLY A 126 6.24 6.56 -8.65
CA GLY A 126 7.25 5.55 -8.43
C GLY A 126 8.67 5.95 -8.83
N GLN A 127 8.93 7.23 -9.13
CA GLN A 127 10.26 7.72 -9.53
C GLN A 127 11.22 7.85 -8.36
N GLU A 128 10.71 8.21 -7.18
CA GLU A 128 11.51 8.63 -6.02
C GLU A 128 11.20 7.77 -4.80
N SER A 129 9.91 7.47 -4.63
CA SER A 129 9.39 6.50 -3.66
C SER A 129 8.51 5.49 -4.37
N HIS A 130 8.43 4.27 -3.85
CA HIS A 130 7.48 3.28 -4.33
C HIS A 130 6.08 3.59 -3.81
N SER A 131 5.06 3.32 -4.62
CA SER A 131 3.67 3.63 -4.32
C SER A 131 2.75 2.44 -4.58
N ILE A 132 1.74 2.26 -3.73
CA ILE A 132 0.67 1.28 -3.88
C ILE A 132 -0.66 1.93 -3.53
N LEU A 133 -1.63 1.87 -4.43
CA LEU A 133 -2.99 2.34 -4.17
C LEU A 133 -3.95 1.15 -4.07
N LEU A 134 -4.65 1.04 -2.94
CA LEU A 134 -5.63 0.01 -2.66
C LEU A 134 -7.03 0.62 -2.59
N GLN A 135 -7.94 0.12 -3.42
CA GLN A 135 -9.34 0.52 -3.39
C GLN A 135 -10.17 -0.50 -2.62
N GLY A 136 -10.92 -0.05 -1.61
CA GLY A 136 -11.81 -0.89 -0.82
C GLY A 136 -13.17 -0.26 -0.57
N ALA A 137 -14.22 -1.02 -0.87
CA ALA A 137 -15.62 -0.65 -0.64
C ALA A 137 -15.84 -0.02 0.76
N ALA A 138 -16.80 0.90 0.85
CA ALA A 138 -17.28 1.38 2.14
C ALA A 138 -17.83 0.20 2.96
N GLY A 139 -17.58 0.17 4.27
CA GLY A 139 -18.01 -0.95 5.12
C GLY A 139 -17.19 -2.24 5.00
N LEU A 140 -16.16 -2.30 4.13
CA LEU A 140 -15.22 -3.43 4.06
C LEU A 140 -14.41 -3.62 5.36
N GLY A 141 -14.28 -2.58 6.18
CA GLY A 141 -13.42 -2.57 7.36
C GLY A 141 -11.95 -2.29 7.01
N LYS A 142 -11.70 -1.33 6.10
CA LYS A 142 -10.35 -0.85 5.72
C LYS A 142 -9.48 -0.47 6.93
N THR A 143 -10.12 0.05 7.97
CA THR A 143 -9.51 0.38 9.27
C THR A 143 -8.74 -0.79 9.89
N ASN A 144 -9.21 -2.03 9.73
CA ASN A 144 -8.45 -3.19 10.25
C ASN A 144 -7.30 -3.56 9.31
N VAL A 145 -7.55 -3.49 7.99
CA VAL A 145 -6.56 -3.80 6.96
C VAL A 145 -5.34 -2.88 7.10
N ILE A 146 -5.55 -1.60 7.37
CA ILE A 146 -4.44 -0.63 7.48
C ILE A 146 -3.55 -0.89 8.70
N VAL A 147 -4.13 -1.37 9.82
CA VAL A 147 -3.37 -1.75 11.02
C VAL A 147 -2.54 -2.99 10.75
N TRP A 148 -3.15 -4.02 10.19
CA TRP A 148 -2.44 -5.25 9.83
C TRP A 148 -1.35 -4.98 8.80
N LEU A 149 -1.60 -4.09 7.85
CA LEU A 149 -0.62 -3.67 6.86
C LEU A 149 0.57 -2.95 7.51
N ALA A 150 0.32 -1.96 8.37
CA ALA A 150 1.39 -1.25 9.08
C ALA A 150 2.28 -2.21 9.89
N GLN A 151 1.66 -3.18 10.58
CA GLN A 151 2.39 -4.22 11.29
C GLN A 151 3.16 -5.14 10.33
N ALA A 152 2.54 -5.59 9.23
CA ALA A 152 3.19 -6.49 8.29
C ALA A 152 4.40 -5.86 7.61
N LEU A 153 4.34 -4.54 7.35
CA LEU A 153 5.46 -3.74 6.86
C LEU A 153 6.56 -3.60 7.93
N ALA A 154 6.21 -3.32 9.18
CA ALA A 154 7.17 -3.29 10.29
C ALA A 154 7.86 -4.65 10.50
N ASP A 155 7.14 -5.75 10.35
CA ASP A 155 7.68 -7.10 10.48
C ASP A 155 8.37 -7.61 9.20
N ARG A 156 8.40 -6.82 8.11
CA ARG A 156 8.96 -7.28 6.84
C ARG A 156 10.49 -7.27 6.90
N ALA A 157 11.09 -8.43 6.66
CA ALA A 157 12.52 -8.54 6.39
C ALA A 157 12.83 -8.10 4.95
N ASP A 158 13.98 -7.44 4.77
CA ASP A 158 14.50 -7.09 3.44
C ASP A 158 14.86 -8.39 2.72
N PRO A 159 14.22 -8.71 1.57
CA PRO A 159 14.44 -9.96 0.87
C PRO A 159 15.88 -10.12 0.35
N ARG A 160 16.65 -9.02 0.28
CA ARG A 160 18.05 -9.02 -0.16
C ARG A 160 19.03 -9.15 1.00
N SER A 161 18.55 -9.14 2.26
CA SER A 161 19.39 -9.22 3.45
C SER A 161 19.63 -10.66 3.88
N ALA A 162 20.89 -11.09 3.91
CA ALA A 162 21.29 -12.40 4.44
C ALA A 162 21.04 -12.54 5.96
N ALA A 163 20.96 -11.43 6.70
CA ALA A 163 20.74 -11.40 8.14
C ALA A 163 19.27 -11.13 8.54
N ALA A 164 18.33 -11.22 7.59
CA ALA A 164 16.92 -10.89 7.79
C ALA A 164 16.69 -9.50 8.42
N ALA A 165 17.53 -8.52 8.05
CA ALA A 165 17.39 -7.15 8.52
C ALA A 165 16.01 -6.59 8.11
N PRO A 166 15.42 -5.69 8.90
CA PRO A 166 14.13 -5.11 8.55
C PRO A 166 14.18 -4.35 7.22
N LEU A 167 13.15 -4.53 6.40
CA LEU A 167 12.97 -3.82 5.14
C LEU A 167 12.74 -2.33 5.43
N PHE A 168 11.84 -2.00 6.36
CA PHE A 168 11.55 -0.63 6.77
C PHE A 168 12.04 -0.39 8.18
N ASP A 169 12.77 0.71 8.40
CA ASP A 169 13.13 1.14 9.74
C ASP A 169 11.89 1.59 10.53
N LEU A 170 10.98 2.32 9.88
CA LEU A 170 9.78 2.89 10.49
C LEU A 170 8.57 2.76 9.56
N CYS A 171 7.41 2.47 10.13
CA CYS A 171 6.11 2.61 9.49
C CYS A 171 5.33 3.77 10.13
N ILE A 172 4.82 4.71 9.34
CA ILE A 172 4.00 5.83 9.78
C ILE A 172 2.58 5.62 9.25
N LEU A 173 1.63 5.43 10.16
CA LEU A 173 0.21 5.31 9.87
C LEU A 173 -0.45 6.69 9.99
N LEU A 174 -0.97 7.20 8.88
CA LEU A 174 -1.64 8.49 8.79
C LEU A 174 -3.14 8.29 8.68
N THR A 175 -3.88 8.87 9.62
CA THR A 175 -5.34 8.80 9.65
C THR A 175 -5.96 10.01 10.35
N ASP A 176 -7.15 10.43 9.94
CA ASP A 176 -7.95 11.41 10.68
C ASP A 176 -8.84 10.76 11.76
N ARG A 177 -8.98 9.42 11.75
CA ARG A 177 -9.91 8.69 12.61
C ARG A 177 -9.35 8.54 14.03
N THR A 178 -9.94 9.26 14.98
CA THR A 178 -9.60 9.13 16.41
C THR A 178 -9.78 7.71 16.93
N GLU A 179 -10.86 7.02 16.54
CA GLU A 179 -11.08 5.62 16.94
C GLU A 179 -9.97 4.70 16.41
N LEU A 180 -9.48 4.91 15.18
CA LEU A 180 -8.37 4.12 14.67
C LEU A 180 -7.12 4.38 15.50
N ARG A 181 -6.79 5.64 15.82
CA ARG A 181 -5.62 5.98 16.66
C ARG A 181 -5.65 5.28 18.02
N GLN A 182 -6.79 5.32 18.70
CA GLN A 182 -7.00 4.64 19.99
C GLN A 182 -6.95 3.11 19.86
N ASN A 183 -7.52 2.57 18.78
CA ASN A 183 -7.56 1.14 18.54
C ASN A 183 -6.20 0.59 18.10
N VAL A 184 -5.38 1.31 17.32
CA VAL A 184 -4.07 0.83 16.87
C VAL A 184 -3.16 0.54 18.07
N ALA A 185 -3.14 1.41 19.07
CA ALA A 185 -2.38 1.18 20.30
C ALA A 185 -2.87 -0.08 21.03
N GLN A 186 -4.19 -0.26 21.16
CA GLN A 186 -4.76 -1.46 21.79
C GLN A 186 -4.52 -2.74 20.98
N GLN A 187 -4.62 -2.67 19.66
CA GLN A 187 -4.40 -3.80 18.76
C GLN A 187 -2.90 -4.16 18.75
N ALA A 188 -2.00 -3.19 18.68
CA ALA A 188 -0.57 -3.43 18.70
C ALA A 188 -0.08 -4.06 20.01
N ALA A 189 -0.65 -3.67 21.15
CA ALA A 189 -0.42 -4.33 22.43
C ALA A 189 -0.85 -5.81 22.43
N ARG A 190 -1.77 -6.21 21.54
CA ARG A 190 -2.29 -7.59 21.39
C ARG A 190 -1.53 -8.39 20.32
N LEU A 191 -0.80 -7.73 19.42
CA LEU A 191 -0.26 -8.33 18.19
C LEU A 191 1.19 -8.90 18.36
N ARG A 192 2.02 -8.46 19.33
CA ARG A 192 3.30 -9.11 19.75
C ARG A 192 3.78 -8.70 21.15
N ALA A 193 4.68 -9.49 21.73
CA ALA A 193 5.39 -9.25 23.01
C ALA A 193 6.46 -8.13 22.98
N THR A 194 6.69 -7.47 21.84
CA THR A 194 7.66 -6.38 21.72
C THR A 194 7.03 -5.08 22.22
N GLN A 195 7.42 -4.64 23.41
CA GLN A 195 6.88 -3.49 24.14
C GLN A 195 7.01 -2.12 23.44
N ASN A 196 7.54 -2.05 22.21
CA ASN A 196 7.85 -0.80 21.50
C ASN A 196 7.26 -0.75 20.09
N ILE A 197 6.07 -1.32 19.83
CA ILE A 197 5.56 -1.35 18.44
C ILE A 197 4.80 -0.07 18.07
N VAL A 198 4.04 0.54 18.99
CA VAL A 198 3.18 1.69 18.67
C VAL A 198 3.35 2.85 19.64
N ALA A 199 3.64 4.02 19.08
CA ALA A 199 3.47 5.31 19.75
C ALA A 199 2.41 6.13 19.01
N GLU A 200 1.43 6.68 19.73
CA GLU A 200 0.67 7.82 19.20
C GLU A 200 1.58 9.04 19.30
N ALA A 201 1.91 9.63 18.16
CA ALA A 201 2.69 10.86 18.13
C ALA A 201 1.72 12.04 17.99
N GLU A 202 1.43 12.68 19.13
CA GLU A 202 0.64 13.91 19.14
C GLU A 202 1.50 15.14 18.85
N THR A 203 2.79 15.05 19.20
CA THR A 203 3.80 16.08 18.99
C THR A 203 4.99 15.56 18.20
N PHE A 204 5.77 16.48 17.66
CA PHE A 204 6.98 16.18 16.90
C PHE A 204 8.10 15.57 17.76
N ARG A 205 8.14 15.92 19.05
CA ARG A 205 9.04 15.29 20.02
C ARG A 205 8.72 13.80 20.15
N ASP A 206 7.44 13.42 20.08
CA ASP A 206 7.01 12.02 20.18
C ASP A 206 7.42 11.22 18.94
N LEU A 207 7.31 11.81 17.74
CA LEU A 207 7.81 11.19 16.50
C LEU A 207 9.33 10.99 16.54
N ARG A 208 10.08 12.03 16.97
CA ARG A 208 11.55 11.96 17.13
C ARG A 208 11.94 10.90 18.15
N ASN A 209 11.26 10.87 19.29
CA ASN A 209 11.50 9.87 20.33
C ASN A 209 11.22 8.46 19.80
N GLY A 210 10.13 8.26 19.06
CA GLY A 210 9.81 6.97 18.42
C GLY A 210 10.89 6.52 17.42
N LEU A 211 11.39 7.45 16.60
CA LEU A 211 12.49 7.21 15.66
C LEU A 211 13.81 6.83 16.37
N GLN A 212 14.03 7.31 17.59
CA GLN A 212 15.24 7.06 18.37
C GLN A 212 15.11 5.84 19.30
N SER A 213 13.92 5.53 19.80
CA SER A 213 13.66 4.46 20.79
C SER A 213 13.45 3.07 20.18
N GLY A 214 13.55 2.96 18.85
CA GLY A 214 13.35 1.71 18.12
C GLY A 214 11.88 1.35 17.87
N VAL A 215 10.97 2.33 17.98
CA VAL A 215 9.56 2.12 17.64
C VAL A 215 9.42 1.85 16.14
N ARG A 216 8.68 0.79 15.79
CA ARG A 216 8.54 0.35 14.40
C ARG A 216 7.28 0.86 13.72
N VAL A 217 6.22 1.21 14.47
CA VAL A 217 4.98 1.80 13.95
C VAL A 217 4.63 3.05 14.73
N VAL A 218 4.40 4.17 14.05
CA VAL A 218 3.94 5.42 14.67
C VAL A 218 2.63 5.83 14.04
N VAL A 219 1.65 6.19 14.85
CA VAL A 219 0.34 6.66 14.36
C VAL A 219 0.27 8.17 14.50
N VAL A 220 -0.09 8.83 13.41
CA VAL A 220 -0.11 10.30 13.30
C VAL A 220 -1.46 10.75 12.73
N ASN A 221 -2.00 11.83 13.30
CA ASN A 221 -3.14 12.51 12.68
C ASN A 221 -2.68 13.18 11.39
N ILE A 222 -3.30 12.83 10.25
CA ILE A 222 -2.97 13.37 8.93
C ILE A 222 -3.01 14.92 8.90
N GLN A 223 -3.90 15.54 9.66
CA GLN A 223 -4.02 17.00 9.74
C GLN A 223 -2.82 17.67 10.41
N LYS A 224 -2.11 16.95 11.29
CA LYS A 224 -0.91 17.46 11.97
C LYS A 224 0.37 17.21 11.15
N PHE A 225 0.29 16.44 10.08
CA PHE A 225 1.44 16.03 9.29
C PHE A 225 2.20 17.21 8.66
N PRO A 226 1.55 18.27 8.12
CA PRO A 226 2.29 19.43 7.60
C PRO A 226 3.12 20.18 8.65
N SER A 227 2.66 20.21 9.91
CA SER A 227 3.42 20.80 11.01
C SER A 227 4.67 19.99 11.36
N ILE A 228 4.65 18.67 11.11
CA ILE A 228 5.82 17.80 11.28
C ILE A 228 6.91 18.17 10.28
N ARG A 229 6.57 18.53 9.03
CA ARG A 229 7.56 19.00 8.03
C ARG A 229 8.32 20.23 8.53
N LYS A 230 7.59 21.29 8.92
CA LYS A 230 8.20 22.56 9.37
C LYS A 230 9.17 22.36 10.53
N LEU A 231 8.89 21.39 11.38
CA LEU A 231 9.73 21.06 12.53
C LEU A 231 10.93 20.19 12.14
N ALA A 232 10.83 19.34 11.11
CA ALA A 232 11.95 18.58 10.55
C ALA A 232 12.96 19.49 9.86
N GLU A 233 12.50 20.50 9.12
CA GLU A 233 13.35 21.56 8.55
C GLU A 233 14.10 22.33 9.64
N ALA A 234 13.45 22.58 10.79
CA ALA A 234 14.04 23.28 11.93
C ALA A 234 14.99 22.40 12.78
N ASP A 235 15.05 21.09 12.56
CA ASP A 235 15.90 20.15 13.32
C ASP A 235 16.81 19.33 12.37
N PRO A 236 18.05 19.80 12.13
CA PRO A 236 19.00 19.15 11.22
C PRO A 236 19.33 17.70 11.59
N ALA A 237 19.29 17.35 12.88
CA ALA A 237 19.56 15.99 13.33
C ALA A 237 18.43 15.04 12.93
N LEU A 238 17.18 15.51 13.00
CA LEU A 238 16.05 14.72 12.55
C LEU A 238 15.99 14.62 11.03
N ALA A 239 16.23 15.71 10.30
CA ALA A 239 16.30 15.69 8.84
C ALA A 239 17.31 14.65 8.35
N LYS A 240 18.49 14.60 8.97
CA LYS A 240 19.51 13.58 8.69
C LYS A 240 19.03 12.17 9.02
N LEU A 241 18.37 11.98 10.16
CA LEU A 241 17.84 10.66 10.55
C LEU A 241 16.81 10.18 9.52
N LEU A 242 15.84 11.02 9.17
CA LEU A 242 14.82 10.72 8.18
C LEU A 242 15.42 10.44 6.79
N ALA A 243 16.48 11.12 6.39
CA ALA A 243 17.16 10.87 5.11
C ALA A 243 17.85 9.49 5.05
N THR A 244 18.33 8.97 6.18
CA THR A 244 19.06 7.68 6.24
C THR A 244 18.17 6.46 6.42
N LYS A 245 16.93 6.64 6.91
CA LYS A 245 16.02 5.57 7.31
C LYS A 245 15.07 5.21 6.17
N ARG A 246 14.73 3.93 5.97
CA ARG A 246 13.65 3.55 5.04
C ARG A 246 12.31 3.62 5.77
N VAL A 247 11.40 4.45 5.27
CA VAL A 247 10.09 4.70 5.89
C VAL A 247 8.97 4.18 5.00
N ALA A 248 8.00 3.50 5.59
CA ALA A 248 6.73 3.16 4.96
C ALA A 248 5.62 4.07 5.49
N PHE A 249 4.91 4.74 4.59
CA PHE A 249 3.73 5.54 4.89
C PHE A 249 2.48 4.75 4.54
N VAL A 250 1.57 4.60 5.49
CA VAL A 250 0.27 3.96 5.26
C VAL A 250 -0.82 4.98 5.54
N ILE A 251 -1.64 5.29 4.54
CA ILE A 251 -2.54 6.44 4.57
C ILE A 251 -3.99 5.95 4.49
N ASP A 252 -4.77 6.22 5.53
CA ASP A 252 -6.22 5.98 5.52
C ASP A 252 -6.93 7.11 4.77
N GLU A 253 -7.83 6.74 3.88
CA GLU A 253 -8.59 7.66 3.03
C GLU A 253 -7.69 8.70 2.35
N VAL A 254 -6.72 8.26 1.55
CA VAL A 254 -5.72 9.13 0.87
C VAL A 254 -6.34 10.29 0.05
N HIS A 255 -7.63 10.23 -0.24
CA HIS A 255 -8.40 11.26 -0.96
C HIS A 255 -9.16 12.26 -0.05
N ARG A 256 -9.31 11.96 1.24
CA ARG A 256 -10.23 12.66 2.16
C ARG A 256 -9.44 13.54 3.12
N THR A 257 -9.02 14.70 2.65
CA THR A 257 -8.50 15.76 3.50
C THR A 257 -9.44 16.96 3.45
N GLN A 258 -10.10 17.23 4.58
CA GLN A 258 -11.04 18.35 4.76
C GLN A 258 -10.39 19.65 4.25
N ASN A 259 -11.03 20.27 3.26
CA ASN A 259 -10.71 21.56 2.62
C ASN A 259 -9.71 21.59 1.44
N GLY A 260 -9.27 20.45 0.89
CA GLY A 260 -8.46 20.41 -0.35
C GLY A 260 -7.01 20.87 -0.20
N ILE A 261 -6.74 21.95 0.55
CA ILE A 261 -5.41 22.54 0.81
C ILE A 261 -4.46 21.58 1.53
N LEU A 262 -5.01 20.73 2.41
CA LEU A 262 -4.24 19.74 3.16
C LEU A 262 -3.79 18.57 2.26
N HIS A 263 -4.43 18.37 1.09
CA HIS A 263 -4.05 17.34 0.13
C HIS A 263 -2.73 17.66 -0.54
N ASP A 264 -2.61 18.86 -1.09
CA ASP A 264 -1.44 19.31 -1.84
C ASP A 264 -0.22 19.37 -0.92
N ALA A 265 -0.36 19.95 0.27
CA ALA A 265 0.74 19.99 1.25
C ALA A 265 1.20 18.60 1.68
N THR A 266 0.29 17.62 1.85
CA THR A 266 0.67 16.26 2.25
C THR A 266 1.32 15.51 1.08
N ILE A 267 0.80 15.67 -0.13
CA ILE A 267 1.40 15.11 -1.36
C ILE A 267 2.77 15.72 -1.63
N GLU A 268 2.91 17.04 -1.51
CA GLU A 268 4.18 17.74 -1.61
C GLU A 268 5.17 17.22 -0.57
N ILE A 269 4.76 16.99 0.68
CA ILE A 269 5.64 16.41 1.70
C ILE A 269 6.06 14.99 1.33
N PHE A 270 5.16 14.18 0.75
CA PHE A 270 5.52 12.84 0.30
C PHE A 270 6.45 12.86 -0.92
N ASP A 271 6.20 13.76 -1.86
CA ASP A 271 7.07 14.00 -2.99
C ASP A 271 8.44 14.47 -2.46
N GLU A 272 8.49 15.39 -1.50
CA GLU A 272 9.70 15.93 -0.88
C GLU A 272 10.46 14.89 -0.06
N TRP A 273 9.81 14.10 0.79
CA TRP A 273 10.46 13.01 1.54
C TRP A 273 10.82 11.80 0.65
N GLY A 274 10.20 11.70 -0.54
CA GLY A 274 10.61 10.84 -1.62
C GLY A 274 11.82 11.37 -2.39
N THR A 275 11.85 12.68 -2.69
CA THR A 275 12.79 13.36 -3.61
C THR A 275 14.03 13.95 -2.95
N LEU A 276 13.99 14.32 -1.68
CA LEU A 276 15.14 14.85 -0.91
C LEU A 276 16.13 13.75 -0.53
N ARG A 277 16.23 12.70 -1.34
CA ARG A 277 17.14 11.60 -1.07
C ARG A 277 18.28 11.63 -2.08
N PRO A 278 19.54 11.54 -1.61
CA PRO A 278 20.67 11.44 -2.50
C PRO A 278 20.53 10.20 -3.39
N GLU A 279 21.08 10.27 -4.59
CA GLU A 279 21.14 9.15 -5.52
C GLU A 279 21.73 7.90 -4.84
N GLY A 280 21.04 6.76 -4.92
CA GLY A 280 21.41 5.52 -4.23
C GLY A 280 20.86 5.36 -2.81
N ALA A 281 20.10 6.32 -2.28
CA ALA A 281 19.39 6.15 -1.02
C ALA A 281 18.26 5.11 -1.13
N LYS A 282 17.97 4.45 0.00
CA LYS A 282 16.86 3.50 0.11
C LYS A 282 15.52 4.20 -0.17
N ARG A 283 14.71 3.62 -1.06
CA ARG A 283 13.40 4.15 -1.47
C ARG A 283 12.38 3.93 -0.36
N ASN A 284 11.57 4.95 -0.10
CA ASN A 284 10.43 4.85 0.80
C ASN A 284 9.24 4.16 0.11
N LEU A 285 8.26 3.73 0.92
CA LEU A 285 7.00 3.17 0.44
C LEU A 285 5.84 4.08 0.84
N ILE A 286 4.89 4.31 -0.07
CA ILE A 286 3.61 4.94 0.20
C ILE A 286 2.49 3.95 -0.15
N VAL A 287 1.64 3.63 0.82
CA VAL A 287 0.44 2.82 0.60
C VAL A 287 -0.81 3.63 0.95
N GLY A 288 -1.60 3.96 -0.07
CA GLY A 288 -2.86 4.68 0.08
C GLY A 288 -4.04 3.72 0.07
N LEU A 289 -4.96 3.85 1.04
CA LEU A 289 -6.24 3.16 1.04
C LEU A 289 -7.36 4.16 0.78
N THR A 290 -8.34 3.77 -0.03
CA THR A 290 -9.48 4.64 -0.36
C THR A 290 -10.68 3.84 -0.83
N ALA A 291 -11.90 4.34 -0.63
CA ALA A 291 -13.09 3.81 -1.31
C ALA A 291 -13.23 4.35 -2.75
N THR A 292 -12.86 5.62 -2.93
CA THR A 292 -13.16 6.44 -4.11
C THR A 292 -11.90 7.19 -4.52
N PRO A 293 -10.97 6.54 -5.25
CA PRO A 293 -9.77 7.20 -5.71
C PRO A 293 -10.13 8.27 -6.76
N ARG A 294 -9.55 9.46 -6.65
CA ARG A 294 -9.62 10.52 -7.68
C ARG A 294 -8.53 10.31 -8.72
N ASP A 295 -8.70 10.84 -9.94
CA ASP A 295 -7.77 10.68 -11.05
C ASP A 295 -6.34 11.13 -10.70
N GLU A 296 -6.19 12.23 -9.99
CA GLU A 296 -4.87 12.70 -9.54
C GLU A 296 -4.17 11.69 -8.61
N ILE A 297 -4.91 11.08 -7.69
CA ILE A 297 -4.40 10.06 -6.77
C ILE A 297 -4.04 8.78 -7.51
N LEU A 298 -4.86 8.40 -8.49
CA LEU A 298 -4.57 7.27 -9.37
C LEU A 298 -3.29 7.53 -10.16
N ALA A 299 -3.13 8.73 -10.70
CA ALA A 299 -1.96 9.11 -11.47
C ALA A 299 -0.67 9.08 -10.65
N ARG A 300 -0.72 9.51 -9.39
CA ARG A 300 0.44 9.58 -8.49
C ARG A 300 0.80 8.25 -7.81
N PHE A 301 -0.19 7.46 -7.41
CA PHE A 301 0.04 6.28 -6.57
C PHE A 301 -0.48 4.96 -7.17
N GLY A 302 -1.32 5.04 -8.19
CA GLY A 302 -1.87 3.88 -8.88
C GLY A 302 -0.87 3.18 -9.79
N GLU A 303 -1.36 2.21 -10.54
CA GLU A 303 -0.66 1.50 -11.61
C GLU A 303 -1.06 2.11 -12.94
N TRP A 304 -0.05 2.42 -13.76
CA TRP A 304 -0.27 2.83 -15.14
C TRP A 304 -0.71 1.62 -15.96
N ARG A 305 -1.63 1.84 -16.88
CA ARG A 305 -2.04 0.85 -17.87
C ARG A 305 -1.92 1.47 -19.25
N SER A 306 -1.30 0.71 -20.16
CA SER A 306 -1.20 1.14 -21.55
C SER A 306 -2.60 1.34 -22.14
N PRO A 307 -2.82 2.41 -22.93
CA PRO A 307 -4.05 2.57 -23.68
C PRO A 307 -4.29 1.35 -24.60
N ALA A 308 -5.55 0.91 -24.67
CA ALA A 308 -5.93 -0.27 -25.46
C ALA A 308 -6.32 0.08 -26.90
N ALA A 309 -6.69 1.34 -27.16
CA ALA A 309 -6.93 1.89 -28.48
C ALA A 309 -6.29 3.28 -28.65
N ALA A 310 -6.02 3.69 -29.89
CA ALA A 310 -5.38 4.98 -30.20
C ALA A 310 -6.19 6.24 -29.82
N GLY A 311 -7.43 6.07 -29.35
CA GLY A 311 -8.29 7.12 -28.82
C GLY A 311 -8.65 6.95 -27.34
N ASP A 312 -8.08 5.97 -26.66
CA ASP A 312 -8.22 5.84 -25.20
C ASP A 312 -7.31 6.86 -24.50
N ASP A 313 -7.84 7.49 -23.45
CA ASP A 313 -7.03 8.30 -22.56
C ASP A 313 -6.10 7.43 -21.69
N ILE A 314 -5.06 8.07 -21.12
CA ILE A 314 -4.14 7.41 -20.18
C ILE A 314 -4.94 6.86 -19.00
N ARG A 315 -4.83 5.55 -18.77
CA ARG A 315 -5.56 4.89 -17.68
C ARG A 315 -4.65 4.63 -16.50
N TRP A 316 -5.08 5.15 -15.36
CA TRP A 316 -4.51 4.85 -14.06
C TRP A 316 -5.52 4.03 -13.25
N ALA A 317 -5.04 2.97 -12.61
CA ALA A 317 -5.88 2.08 -11.82
C ALA A 317 -5.28 1.87 -10.42
N PRO A 318 -6.09 1.56 -9.38
CA PRO A 318 -5.53 1.04 -8.16
C PRO A 318 -4.80 -0.29 -8.43
N TYR A 319 -3.76 -0.59 -7.64
CA TYR A 319 -3.07 -1.87 -7.73
C TYR A 319 -4.02 -3.03 -7.41
N PHE A 320 -4.86 -2.84 -6.37
CA PHE A 320 -5.91 -3.79 -6.02
C PHE A 320 -7.21 -3.04 -5.73
N ALA A 321 -8.32 -3.56 -6.26
CA ALA A 321 -9.65 -3.01 -6.03
C ALA A 321 -10.64 -4.07 -5.55
N TYR A 322 -11.33 -3.77 -4.47
CA TYR A 322 -12.57 -4.42 -4.05
C TYR A 322 -13.67 -3.36 -4.05
N THR A 323 -14.37 -3.22 -5.17
CA THR A 323 -15.33 -2.13 -5.40
C THR A 323 -16.67 -2.37 -4.72
N MET A 324 -17.51 -1.33 -4.62
CA MET A 324 -18.88 -1.47 -4.12
C MET A 324 -19.68 -2.47 -4.96
N THR A 325 -19.55 -2.43 -6.29
CA THR A 325 -20.18 -3.37 -7.21
C THR A 325 -19.80 -4.81 -6.88
N GLN A 326 -18.51 -5.08 -6.66
CA GLN A 326 -18.05 -6.40 -6.26
C GLN A 326 -18.56 -6.78 -4.87
N ALA A 327 -18.56 -5.85 -3.92
CA ALA A 327 -19.05 -6.09 -2.57
C ALA A 327 -20.55 -6.42 -2.49
N ILE A 328 -21.37 -5.78 -3.33
CA ILE A 328 -22.81 -6.09 -3.49
C ILE A 328 -22.97 -7.47 -4.13
N ARG A 329 -22.19 -7.77 -5.18
CA ARG A 329 -22.19 -9.07 -5.85
C ARG A 329 -21.84 -10.21 -4.89
N ASP A 330 -20.85 -9.99 -4.02
CA ASP A 330 -20.39 -10.96 -3.02
C ASP A 330 -21.30 -10.99 -1.76
N ARG A 331 -22.38 -10.21 -1.74
CA ARG A 331 -23.33 -10.08 -0.61
C ARG A 331 -22.66 -9.70 0.71
N VAL A 332 -21.53 -8.99 0.64
CA VAL A 332 -20.82 -8.45 1.81
C VAL A 332 -21.50 -7.18 2.31
N ILE A 333 -22.14 -6.44 1.41
CA ILE A 333 -22.96 -5.27 1.69
C ILE A 333 -24.30 -5.42 0.96
N LEU A 334 -25.37 -4.86 1.54
CA LEU A 334 -26.68 -4.82 0.90
C LEU A 334 -26.67 -3.77 -0.22
N ASN A 335 -27.49 -3.99 -1.26
CA ASN A 335 -27.78 -2.96 -2.24
C ASN A 335 -28.53 -1.82 -1.51
N PRO A 336 -28.00 -0.59 -1.49
CA PRO A 336 -28.61 0.51 -0.75
C PRO A 336 -30.01 0.87 -1.24
#